data_AF-A0A061J0W4-F1
#
_entry.id   AF-A0A061J0W4-F1
#
_cell.length_a   1.000
_cell.length_b   1.000
_cell.length_c   1.000
_cell.angle_alpha   90.00
_cell.angle_beta   90.00
_cell.angle_gamma   90.00
#
_symmetry.space_group_name_H-M   'P 1'
#
loop_
_entity.id
_entity.type
_entity.pdbx_description
1 polymer ?
#
loop_
_entity_poly.entity_id
_entity_poly.type
_entity_poly.pdbx_seq_one_letter_code
_entity_poly.pdbx_strand_id
1 'polypeptide(L)'
;MCDAQRETRGQPVSSLASSCVSDDGARQHTAADELAAQIVDCASLLTCMNVEEAVESIRPLSPRGRAVTACVSWRPVAAAAAPDDVRSVEVQFSYTEAFVCRTKSGGEHVYESLMALLVANGCGAAEAG
;
A
#
# COMPACT_ATOMS: atom_id res chain seq x y z
N MET A 1 38.10 60.63 29.88
CA MET A 1 37.31 61.75 29.35
C MET A 1 37.16 61.50 27.86
N CYS A 2 35.92 61.45 27.37
CA CYS A 2 35.50 61.66 25.99
C CYS A 2 36.07 60.70 24.93
N ASP A 3 35.48 60.47 23.79
CA ASP A 3 34.10 60.44 23.28
C ASP A 3 34.24 59.71 21.91
N ALA A 4 33.10 59.43 21.28
CA ALA A 4 32.85 58.73 20.02
C ALA A 4 33.91 58.80 18.91
N GLN A 5 33.97 57.73 18.09
CA GLN A 5 33.61 57.80 16.67
C GLN A 5 33.40 56.41 16.01
N ARG A 6 32.25 56.29 15.34
CA ARG A 6 31.93 55.66 14.04
C ARG A 6 32.61 54.37 13.54
N GLU A 7 31.77 53.56 12.88
CA GLU A 7 31.95 52.98 11.52
C GLU A 7 31.73 51.44 11.41
N THR A 8 30.57 51.09 10.83
CA THR A 8 30.41 50.18 9.67
C THR A 8 30.94 48.73 9.73
N ARG A 9 29.98 47.80 9.61
CA ARG A 9 30.07 46.45 8.99
C ARG A 9 30.73 45.33 9.82
N GLY A 10 29.87 44.53 10.46
CA GLY A 10 30.20 43.19 10.97
C GLY A 10 28.96 42.56 11.59
N GLN A 11 28.46 41.49 10.98
CA GLN A 11 27.24 40.76 11.34
C GLN A 11 27.15 40.40 12.84
N PRO A 12 25.92 40.28 13.37
CA PRO A 12 25.63 39.20 14.30
C PRO A 12 24.55 38.28 13.70
N VAL A 13 25.00 37.06 13.39
CA VAL A 13 24.29 35.78 13.46
C VAL A 13 22.77 35.82 13.33
N SER A 14 22.30 35.43 12.13
CA SER A 14 20.93 34.97 11.90
C SER A 14 20.49 34.08 13.05
N SER A 15 19.52 34.59 13.82
CA SER A 15 18.80 33.81 14.79
C SER A 15 18.07 32.72 14.01
N LEU A 16 18.65 31.52 14.03
CA LEU A 16 17.99 30.29 13.63
C LEU A 16 16.76 30.15 14.52
N ALA A 17 15.62 30.62 14.01
CA ALA A 17 14.32 30.08 14.39
C ALA A 17 14.30 28.64 13.90
N SER A 18 14.96 27.77 14.66
CA SER A 18 14.87 26.33 14.52
C SER A 18 13.42 25.98 14.81
N SER A 19 12.60 25.97 13.76
CA SER A 19 11.36 25.24 13.77
C SER A 19 11.79 23.78 13.90
N CYS A 20 11.88 23.29 15.13
CA CYS A 20 11.87 21.88 15.41
C CYS A 20 10.50 21.35 14.97
N VAL A 21 10.34 21.19 13.66
CA VAL A 21 9.60 20.04 13.14
C VAL A 21 10.38 18.86 13.66
N SER A 22 9.94 18.36 14.81
CA SER A 22 10.12 16.97 15.17
C SER A 22 9.40 16.17 14.08
N ASP A 23 10.12 15.90 12.98
CA ASP A 23 9.86 14.75 12.12
C ASP A 23 10.39 13.51 12.88
N ASP A 24 9.88 13.33 14.10
CA ASP A 24 10.18 12.16 14.91
C ASP A 24 9.16 11.11 14.52
N GLY A 25 9.51 10.34 13.49
CA GLY A 25 9.38 8.88 13.53
C GLY A 25 7.99 8.29 13.74
N ALA A 26 6.91 9.05 13.62
CA ALA A 26 5.59 8.48 13.42
C ALA A 26 5.60 7.87 12.02
N ARG A 27 6.06 6.62 11.91
CA ARG A 27 5.85 5.78 10.73
C ARG A 27 4.34 5.67 10.61
N GLN A 28 3.73 6.63 9.90
CA GLN A 28 2.31 6.66 9.67
C GLN A 28 2.03 5.40 8.88
N HIS A 29 1.50 4.38 9.53
CA HIS A 29 1.11 3.13 8.89
C HIS A 29 0.12 3.49 7.79
N THR A 30 0.59 3.49 6.54
CA THR A 30 -0.22 3.89 5.41
C THR A 30 -1.13 2.73 5.02
N ALA A 31 -2.24 3.02 4.34
CA ALA A 31 -3.08 1.95 3.80
C ALA A 31 -2.29 1.04 2.84
N ALA A 32 -1.23 1.56 2.21
CA ALA A 32 -0.32 0.79 1.37
C ALA A 32 0.53 -0.19 2.21
N ASP A 33 1.09 0.25 3.35
CA ASP A 33 1.85 -0.61 4.26
C ASP A 33 0.97 -1.74 4.82
N GLU A 34 -0.27 -1.41 5.22
CA GLU A 34 -1.23 -2.40 5.73
C GLU A 34 -1.65 -3.40 4.66
N LEU A 35 -1.93 -2.94 3.43
CA LEU A 35 -2.25 -3.82 2.32
C LEU A 35 -1.06 -4.72 1.96
N ALA A 36 0.17 -4.19 1.94
CA ALA A 36 1.38 -4.96 1.68
C ALA A 36 1.59 -6.06 2.73
N ALA A 37 1.43 -5.72 4.02
CA ALA A 37 1.54 -6.67 5.11
C ALA A 37 0.51 -7.80 4.98
N GLN A 38 -0.74 -7.48 4.63
CA GLN A 38 -1.78 -8.49 4.42
C GLN A 38 -1.54 -9.35 3.18
N ILE A 39 -0.98 -8.81 2.10
CA ILE A 39 -0.58 -9.60 0.92
C ILE A 39 0.47 -10.64 1.32
N VAL A 40 1.49 -10.23 2.09
CA VAL A 40 2.56 -11.14 2.56
C VAL A 40 2.02 -12.20 3.53
N ASP A 41 1.10 -11.83 4.41
CA ASP A 41 0.45 -12.76 5.33
C ASP A 41 -0.41 -13.79 4.57
N CYS A 42 -1.24 -13.33 3.63
CA CYS A 42 -2.03 -14.22 2.77
C CYS A 42 -1.14 -15.16 1.96
N ALA A 43 -0.02 -14.68 1.43
CA ALA A 43 0.91 -15.50 0.66
C ALA A 43 1.60 -16.60 1.47
N SER A 44 1.73 -16.40 2.79
CA SER A 44 2.22 -17.44 3.70
C SER A 44 1.26 -18.64 3.80
N LEU A 45 -0.02 -18.42 3.47
CA LEU A 45 -1.07 -19.45 3.43
C LEU A 45 -1.40 -19.89 1.99
N LEU A 46 -1.30 -18.98 1.02
CA LEU A 46 -1.62 -19.17 -0.39
C LEU A 46 -0.35 -19.05 -1.24
N THR A 47 0.41 -20.15 -1.32
CA THR A 47 1.72 -20.19 -2.00
C THR A 47 1.65 -20.00 -3.52
N CYS A 48 0.45 -19.94 -4.11
CA CYS A 48 0.22 -19.70 -5.53
C CYS A 48 0.26 -18.21 -5.93
N MET A 49 0.35 -17.29 -4.97
CA MET A 49 0.35 -15.84 -5.19
C MET A 49 1.70 -15.32 -5.69
N ASN A 50 1.68 -14.39 -6.64
CA ASN A 50 2.87 -13.63 -7.04
C ASN A 50 3.03 -12.40 -6.13
N VAL A 51 3.65 -12.62 -4.96
CA VAL A 51 3.73 -11.62 -3.87
C VAL A 51 4.44 -10.33 -4.29
N GLU A 52 5.60 -10.46 -4.93
CA GLU A 52 6.44 -9.32 -5.33
C GLU A 52 5.67 -8.41 -6.29
N GLU A 53 5.07 -8.98 -7.34
CA GLU A 53 4.22 -8.26 -8.29
C GLU A 53 3.05 -7.56 -7.59
N ALA A 54 2.38 -8.26 -6.67
CA ALA A 54 1.24 -7.70 -5.95
C ALA A 54 1.62 -6.50 -5.07
N VAL A 55 2.73 -6.57 -4.33
CA VAL A 55 3.21 -5.48 -3.47
C VAL A 55 3.69 -4.29 -4.31
N GLU A 56 4.42 -4.53 -5.41
CA GLU A 56 4.88 -3.47 -6.31
C GLU A 56 3.74 -2.79 -7.07
N SER A 57 2.61 -3.49 -7.26
CA SER A 57 1.43 -2.95 -7.92
C SER A 57 0.61 -1.98 -7.05
N ILE A 58 0.93 -1.84 -5.75
CA ILE A 58 0.16 -0.99 -4.84
C ILE A 58 0.24 0.47 -5.29
N ARG A 59 -0.92 1.09 -5.55
CA ARG A 59 -1.06 2.50 -5.93
C ARG A 59 -2.06 3.22 -5.05
N PRO A 60 -1.79 4.47 -4.63
CA PRO A 60 -2.78 5.28 -3.94
C PRO A 60 -3.90 5.70 -4.89
N LEU A 61 -5.16 5.50 -4.49
CA LEU A 61 -6.35 5.99 -5.21
C LEU A 61 -6.75 7.41 -4.80
N SER A 62 -6.19 7.91 -3.70
CA SER A 62 -6.47 9.26 -3.20
C SER A 62 -5.16 9.98 -2.88
N PRO A 63 -5.09 11.31 -3.07
CA PRO A 63 -3.90 12.10 -2.77
C PRO A 63 -3.52 12.10 -1.28
N ARG A 64 -4.45 11.69 -0.40
CA ARG A 64 -4.21 11.51 1.03
C ARG A 64 -3.81 10.07 1.41
N GLY A 65 -3.68 9.15 0.46
CA GLY A 65 -3.29 7.76 0.71
C GLY A 65 -4.26 6.96 1.58
N ARG A 66 -5.52 7.41 1.71
CA ARG A 66 -6.53 6.77 2.57
C ARG A 66 -7.16 5.53 1.95
N ALA A 67 -7.03 5.42 0.63
CA ALA A 67 -7.46 4.29 -0.17
C ALA A 67 -6.34 3.95 -1.15
N VAL A 68 -6.08 2.67 -1.32
CA VAL A 68 -5.08 2.11 -2.21
C VAL A 68 -5.71 1.02 -3.06
N THR A 69 -5.11 0.75 -4.21
CA THR A 69 -5.43 -0.39 -5.06
C THR A 69 -4.19 -1.24 -5.27
N ALA A 70 -4.36 -2.54 -5.49
CA ALA A 70 -3.30 -3.45 -5.90
C ALA A 70 -3.86 -4.51 -6.85
N CYS A 71 -3.03 -4.98 -7.77
CA CYS A 71 -3.34 -6.13 -8.61
C CYS A 71 -2.70 -7.37 -7.98
N VAL A 72 -3.52 -8.27 -7.45
CA VAL A 72 -3.01 -9.54 -6.90
C VAL A 72 -3.17 -10.61 -7.96
N SER A 73 -2.06 -11.20 -8.40
CA SER A 73 -2.04 -12.28 -9.39
C SER A 73 -1.65 -13.62 -8.75
N TRP A 74 -2.17 -14.72 -9.29
CA TRP A 74 -1.85 -16.08 -8.87
C TRP A 74 -1.95 -17.05 -10.03
N ARG A 75 -1.27 -18.20 -9.89
CA ARG A 75 -1.37 -19.32 -10.83
C ARG A 75 -2.28 -20.40 -10.23
N PRO A 76 -3.33 -20.85 -10.96
CA PRO A 76 -4.13 -21.99 -10.51
C PRO A 76 -3.25 -23.23 -10.41
N VAL A 77 -3.40 -24.00 -9.33
CA VAL A 77 -2.66 -25.26 -9.10
C VAL A 77 -3.33 -26.43 -9.84
N ALA A 78 -4.38 -26.17 -10.63
CA ALA A 78 -5.10 -27.22 -11.35
C ALA A 78 -4.18 -27.91 -12.37
N ALA A 79 -4.22 -29.25 -12.41
CA ALA A 79 -3.43 -30.06 -13.33
C ALA A 79 -3.71 -29.77 -14.82
N ALA A 80 -4.80 -29.06 -15.12
CA ALA A 80 -5.21 -28.64 -16.46
C ALA A 80 -4.94 -27.16 -16.78
N ALA A 81 -4.37 -26.39 -15.85
CA ALA A 81 -4.03 -25.00 -16.11
C ALA A 81 -2.90 -24.91 -17.15
N ALA A 82 -3.09 -24.10 -18.19
CA ALA A 82 -2.04 -23.83 -19.15
C ALA A 82 -0.85 -23.17 -18.44
N PRO A 83 0.40 -23.36 -18.90
CA PRO A 83 1.60 -22.80 -18.26
C PRO A 83 1.59 -21.26 -18.12
N ASP A 84 0.74 -20.58 -18.88
CA ASP A 84 0.53 -19.13 -18.89
C ASP A 84 -0.83 -18.69 -18.33
N ASP A 85 -1.60 -19.59 -17.69
CA ASP A 85 -2.88 -19.22 -17.06
C ASP A 85 -2.62 -18.48 -15.74
N VAL A 86 -2.34 -17.18 -15.85
CA VAL A 86 -2.21 -16.27 -14.70
C VAL A 86 -3.55 -15.59 -14.48
N ARG A 87 -4.12 -15.79 -13.29
CA ARG A 87 -5.32 -15.08 -12.85
C ARG A 87 -4.92 -13.86 -12.05
N SER A 88 -5.74 -12.82 -12.09
CA SER A 88 -5.52 -11.63 -11.28
C SER A 88 -6.83 -10.98 -10.84
N VAL A 89 -6.76 -10.26 -9.73
CA VAL A 89 -7.87 -9.46 -9.19
C VAL A 89 -7.35 -8.10 -8.75
N GLU A 90 -8.11 -7.06 -9.06
CA GLU A 90 -7.87 -5.72 -8.52
C GLU A 90 -8.52 -5.62 -7.14
N VAL A 91 -7.70 -5.31 -6.13
CA VAL A 91 -8.10 -5.15 -4.75
C VAL A 91 -7.96 -3.69 -4.37
N GLN A 92 -9.06 -3.08 -3.97
CA GLN A 92 -9.07 -1.79 -3.31
C GLN A 92 -9.12 -1.99 -1.79
N PHE A 93 -8.28 -1.28 -1.05
CA PHE A 93 -8.31 -1.25 0.40
C PHE A 93 -8.46 0.19 0.89
N SER A 94 -9.40 0.40 1.81
CA SER A 94 -9.51 1.65 2.57
C SER A 94 -9.86 1.36 4.02
N TYR A 95 -9.37 2.18 4.95
CA TYR A 95 -9.71 2.04 6.37
C TYR A 95 -11.21 2.24 6.67
N THR A 96 -11.98 2.77 5.72
CA THR A 96 -13.40 3.11 5.91
C THR A 96 -14.32 2.04 5.32
N GLU A 97 -13.90 1.40 4.23
CA GLU A 97 -14.73 0.49 3.42
C GLU A 97 -14.19 -0.95 3.41
N ALA A 98 -13.09 -1.23 4.13
CA ALA A 98 -12.39 -2.52 4.14
C ALA A 98 -11.85 -2.91 2.75
N PHE A 99 -12.02 -4.18 2.35
CA PHE A 99 -11.54 -4.71 1.07
C PHE A 99 -12.65 -4.69 0.02
N VAL A 100 -12.40 -4.04 -1.12
CA VAL A 100 -13.36 -3.94 -2.21
C VAL A 100 -12.75 -4.53 -3.47
N CYS A 101 -13.53 -5.34 -4.18
CA CYS A 101 -13.20 -5.82 -5.52
C CYS A 101 -14.26 -5.34 -6.50
N ARG A 102 -13.82 -4.81 -7.64
CA ARG A 102 -14.69 -4.55 -8.79
C ARG A 102 -14.76 -5.78 -9.67
N THR A 103 -15.94 -6.37 -9.77
CA THR A 103 -16.20 -7.47 -10.69
C THR A 103 -16.24 -6.96 -12.13
N LYS A 104 -15.94 -7.84 -13.09
CA LYS A 104 -16.01 -7.50 -14.53
C LYS A 104 -17.42 -7.08 -14.99
N SER A 105 -18.45 -7.41 -14.21
CA SER A 105 -19.84 -7.01 -14.45
C SER A 105 -20.16 -5.60 -13.93
N GLY A 106 -19.19 -4.90 -13.35
CA GLY A 106 -19.37 -3.55 -12.78
C GLY A 106 -19.94 -3.54 -11.36
N GLY A 107 -20.13 -4.70 -10.74
CA GLY A 107 -20.54 -4.80 -9.33
C GLY A 107 -19.35 -4.66 -8.39
N GLU A 108 -19.49 -3.83 -7.36
CA GLU A 108 -18.55 -3.73 -6.25
C GLU A 108 -18.95 -4.72 -5.15
N HIS A 109 -17.99 -5.54 -4.72
CA HIS A 109 -18.17 -6.47 -3.60
C HIS A 109 -17.21 -6.09 -2.48
N VAL A 110 -17.77 -5.93 -1.28
CA VAL A 110 -17.01 -5.67 -0.06
C VAL A 110 -16.74 -7.00 0.64
N TYR A 111 -15.50 -7.19 1.07
CA TYR A 111 -15.02 -8.36 1.77
C TYR A 111 -14.48 -7.95 3.15
N GLU A 112 -14.67 -8.84 4.12
CA GLU A 112 -14.19 -8.64 5.50
C GLU A 112 -12.66 -8.75 5.63
N SER A 113 -12.01 -9.44 4.69
CA SER A 113 -10.56 -9.64 4.68
C SER A 113 -10.02 -9.84 3.26
N LEU A 114 -8.72 -9.59 3.07
CA LEU A 114 -8.03 -9.89 1.82
C LEU A 114 -8.14 -11.38 1.46
N MET A 115 -8.00 -12.26 2.45
CA MET A 115 -8.12 -13.71 2.26
C MET A 115 -9.50 -14.10 1.69
N ALA A 116 -10.58 -13.58 2.27
CA ALA A 116 -11.94 -13.85 1.77
C ALA A 116 -12.13 -13.39 0.34
N LEU A 117 -11.59 -12.21 -0.01
CA LEU A 117 -11.60 -11.69 -1.38
C LEU A 117 -10.84 -12.63 -2.33
N LEU A 118 -9.63 -13.02 -1.98
CA LEU A 118 -8.78 -13.87 -2.82
C LEU A 118 -9.41 -15.25 -3.05
N VAL A 119 -9.92 -15.89 -2.00
CA VAL A 119 -10.59 -17.19 -2.10
C VAL A 119 -11.87 -17.11 -2.92
N ALA A 120 -12.69 -16.07 -2.73
CA ALA A 120 -13.91 -15.87 -3.53
C ALA A 120 -13.63 -15.67 -5.03
N ASN A 121 -12.43 -15.17 -5.37
CA ASN A 121 -11.99 -15.03 -6.76
C ASN A 121 -11.22 -16.25 -7.28
N GLY A 122 -11.06 -17.31 -6.47
CA GLY A 122 -10.44 -18.57 -6.88
C GLY A 122 -8.93 -18.65 -6.65
N CYS A 123 -8.36 -17.82 -5.79
CA CYS A 123 -7.00 -18.01 -5.29
C CYS A 123 -6.97 -19.17 -4.28
N GLY A 124 -6.06 -20.13 -4.46
CA GLY A 124 -5.97 -21.32 -3.60
C GLY A 124 -7.03 -22.39 -3.83
N ALA A 125 -7.97 -22.19 -4.76
CA ALA A 125 -8.91 -23.23 -5.16
C ALA A 125 -8.18 -24.30 -5.97
N ALA A 126 -8.02 -25.49 -5.39
CA ALA A 126 -7.82 -26.69 -6.19
C ALA A 126 -9.17 -26.97 -6.85
N GLU A 127 -9.32 -26.67 -8.15
CA GLU A 127 -10.49 -27.10 -8.91
C GLU A 127 -10.67 -28.60 -8.68
N ALA A 128 -11.70 -28.98 -7.92
CA ALA A 128 -12.01 -30.37 -7.64
C ALA A 128 -12.40 -31.02 -8.96
N GLY A 129 -11.47 -31.79 -9.52
CA GLY A 129 -11.72 -32.68 -10.65
C GLY A 129 -12.47 -33.94 -10.23
#